data_AF-A0AAE1GX78-F1
#
_entry.id   AF-A0AAE1GX78-F1
#
_cell.length_a   1.000
_cell.length_b   1.000
_cell.length_c   1.000
_cell.angle_alpha   90.00
_cell.angle_beta   90.00
_cell.angle_gamma   90.00
#
_symmetry.space_group_name_H-M   'P 1'
#
loop_
_entity.id
_entity.type
_entity.pdbx_description
1 polymer ?
#
loop_
_entity_poly.entity_id
_entity_poly.type
_entity_poly.pdbx_seq_one_letter_code
_entity_poly.pdbx_strand_id
1 'polypeptide(L)'
;MERFVDYVGVDEKKKLDASFARAMFASGLPLSTFSNPYWTAFFSSLRPSYQIPSRYFLGGSLLDEEFKSCTAANKLQVDNAPALGIMTDSFTNVRQESVIDIVLTTPRPVLYKQIYRGVTRETGEYLGTELKMAITEVGPDKVWILVTDNASNMRVAWEIVTREFPHITAVGCSAHC
;
A
#
# COMPACT_ATOMS: atom_id res chain seq x y z
N MET A 1 -42.18 -25.95 -3.32
CA MET A 1 -41.16 -24.94 -3.66
C MET A 1 -41.51 -23.70 -2.86
N GLU A 2 -40.91 -23.55 -1.67
CA GLU A 2 -41.17 -22.39 -0.82
C GLU A 2 -40.65 -21.14 -1.54
N ARG A 3 -41.57 -20.22 -1.85
CA ARG A 3 -41.23 -18.91 -2.40
C ARG A 3 -40.72 -18.05 -1.25
N PHE A 4 -39.45 -18.21 -0.91
CA PHE A 4 -38.75 -17.27 -0.05
C PHE A 4 -38.62 -15.95 -0.83
N VAL A 5 -39.28 -14.90 -0.35
CA VAL A 5 -39.07 -13.55 -0.88
C VAL A 5 -37.74 -13.06 -0.33
N ASP A 6 -36.75 -13.04 -1.20
CA ASP A 6 -35.40 -12.61 -0.85
C ASP A 6 -35.22 -11.10 -1.10
N TYR A 7 -34.63 -10.39 -0.13
CA TYR A 7 -34.39 -8.96 -0.21
C TYR A 7 -33.07 -8.60 0.46
N VAL A 8 -32.29 -7.74 -0.18
CA VAL A 8 -31.08 -7.15 0.41
C VAL A 8 -31.30 -5.64 0.48
N GLY A 9 -31.30 -5.12 1.71
CA GLY A 9 -31.45 -3.69 1.96
C GLY A 9 -30.22 -2.89 1.51
N VAL A 10 -30.36 -1.57 1.40
CA VAL A 10 -29.26 -0.69 0.96
C VAL A 10 -28.03 -0.81 1.86
N ASP A 11 -28.22 -0.79 3.18
CA ASP A 11 -27.10 -0.87 4.14
C ASP A 11 -26.51 -2.28 4.22
N GLU A 12 -27.33 -3.31 4.05
CA GLU A 12 -26.86 -4.69 3.94
C GLU A 12 -26.03 -4.88 2.68
N LYS A 13 -26.50 -4.37 1.53
CA LYS A 13 -25.74 -4.40 0.28
C LYS A 13 -24.39 -3.72 0.42
N LYS A 14 -24.34 -2.52 1.02
CA LYS A 14 -23.07 -1.81 1.27
C LYS A 14 -22.09 -2.65 2.09
N LYS A 15 -22.58 -3.31 3.15
CA LYS A 15 -21.74 -4.19 4.00
C LYS A 15 -21.24 -5.41 3.23
N LEU A 16 -22.10 -6.04 2.42
CA LEU A 16 -21.73 -7.18 1.58
C LEU A 16 -20.71 -6.79 0.52
N ASP A 17 -20.95 -5.67 -0.19
CA ASP A 17 -20.05 -5.15 -1.23
C ASP A 17 -18.67 -4.81 -0.65
N ALA A 18 -18.61 -4.15 0.50
CA ALA A 18 -17.34 -3.84 1.19
C ALA A 18 -16.60 -5.10 1.64
N SER A 19 -17.32 -6.09 2.20
CA SER A 19 -16.72 -7.36 2.64
C SER A 19 -16.18 -8.17 1.46
N PHE A 20 -16.94 -8.21 0.36
CA PHE A 20 -16.54 -8.87 -0.87
C PHE A 20 -15.30 -8.20 -1.48
N ALA A 21 -15.29 -6.87 -1.56
CA ALA A 21 -14.17 -6.10 -2.07
C ALA A 21 -12.91 -6.34 -1.25
N ARG A 22 -12.99 -6.25 0.09
CA ARG A 22 -11.87 -6.53 0.99
C ARG A 22 -11.30 -7.94 0.80
N ALA A 23 -12.16 -8.95 0.72
CA ALA A 23 -11.72 -10.33 0.49
C ALA A 23 -10.98 -10.47 -0.86
N MET A 24 -11.49 -9.83 -1.91
CA MET A 24 -10.85 -9.81 -3.22
C MET A 24 -9.49 -9.11 -3.19
N PHE A 25 -9.41 -7.91 -2.63
CA PHE A 25 -8.18 -7.11 -2.58
C PHE A 25 -7.11 -7.76 -1.72
N ALA A 26 -7.48 -8.26 -0.52
CA ALA A 26 -6.55 -8.96 0.36
C ALA A 26 -6.01 -10.26 -0.26
N SER A 27 -6.76 -10.86 -1.19
CA SER A 27 -6.35 -12.06 -1.93
C SER A 27 -5.57 -11.74 -3.22
N GLY A 28 -5.36 -10.47 -3.55
CA GLY A 28 -4.64 -10.05 -4.77
C GLY A 28 -5.34 -10.48 -6.08
N LEU A 29 -6.66 -10.65 -6.06
CA LEU A 29 -7.40 -11.15 -7.21
C LEU A 29 -7.61 -10.06 -8.27
N PRO A 30 -7.48 -10.37 -9.58
CA PRO A 30 -7.84 -9.45 -10.65
C PRO A 30 -9.30 -8.98 -10.56
N LEU A 31 -9.58 -7.72 -10.92
CA LEU A 31 -10.95 -7.18 -10.95
C LEU A 31 -11.91 -7.95 -11.86
N SER A 32 -11.36 -8.68 -12.84
CA SER A 32 -12.11 -9.52 -13.77
C SER A 32 -12.49 -10.89 -13.19
N THR A 33 -11.92 -11.31 -12.05
CA THR A 33 -12.09 -12.65 -11.46
C THR A 33 -13.56 -13.05 -11.38
N PHE A 34 -14.41 -12.14 -10.90
CA PHE A 34 -15.83 -12.40 -10.67
C PHE A 34 -16.74 -12.03 -11.84
N SER A 35 -16.17 -11.73 -13.01
CA SER A 35 -16.95 -11.43 -14.22
C SER A 35 -17.47 -12.70 -14.93
N ASN A 36 -16.98 -13.88 -14.53
CA ASN A 36 -17.43 -15.16 -15.07
C ASN A 36 -18.87 -15.45 -14.59
N PRO A 37 -19.82 -15.82 -15.48
CA PRO A 37 -21.21 -16.11 -15.10
C PRO A 37 -21.35 -17.24 -14.07
N TYR A 38 -20.38 -18.15 -13.95
CA TYR A 38 -20.40 -19.18 -12.90
C TYR A 38 -20.23 -18.60 -11.50
N TRP A 39 -19.48 -17.49 -11.34
CA TRP A 39 -19.44 -16.78 -10.06
C TRP A 39 -20.78 -16.15 -9.74
N THR A 40 -21.40 -15.48 -10.72
CA THR A 40 -22.76 -14.95 -10.55
C THR A 40 -23.74 -16.05 -10.17
N ALA A 41 -23.70 -17.21 -10.84
CA ALA A 41 -24.56 -18.34 -10.52
C ALA A 41 -24.31 -18.90 -9.11
N PHE A 42 -23.05 -19.00 -8.69
CA PHE A 42 -22.67 -19.43 -7.35
C PHE A 42 -23.23 -18.47 -6.28
N PHE A 43 -22.99 -17.16 -6.40
CA PHE A 43 -23.51 -16.17 -5.45
C PHE A 43 -25.04 -16.07 -5.47
N SER A 44 -25.68 -16.16 -6.64
CA SER A 44 -27.14 -16.23 -6.75
C SER A 44 -27.72 -17.48 -6.10
N SER A 45 -26.99 -18.60 -6.07
CA SER A 45 -27.42 -19.82 -5.37
C SER A 45 -27.34 -19.67 -3.84
N LEU A 46 -26.43 -18.82 -3.35
CA LEU A 46 -26.32 -18.49 -1.93
C LEU A 46 -27.34 -17.43 -1.51
N ARG A 47 -27.51 -16.37 -2.30
CA ARG A 47 -28.38 -15.22 -2.04
C ARG A 47 -28.91 -14.61 -3.35
N PRO A 48 -30.07 -15.05 -3.85
CA PRO A 48 -30.60 -14.62 -5.16
C PRO A 48 -30.79 -13.11 -5.33
N SER A 49 -31.11 -12.38 -4.25
CA SER A 49 -31.31 -10.93 -4.28
C SER A 49 -30.01 -10.12 -4.24
N TYR A 50 -28.87 -10.75 -3.94
CA TYR A 50 -27.58 -10.07 -3.94
C TYR A 50 -26.93 -10.12 -5.31
N GLN A 51 -26.66 -8.94 -5.87
CA GLN A 51 -25.85 -8.80 -7.06
C GLN A 51 -24.42 -8.41 -6.68
N ILE A 52 -23.46 -9.22 -7.15
CA ILE A 52 -22.04 -8.96 -6.96
C ILE A 52 -21.66 -7.59 -7.55
N PRO A 53 -20.75 -6.85 -6.90
CA PRO A 53 -20.18 -5.62 -7.45
C PRO A 53 -19.63 -5.81 -8.87
N SER A 54 -19.91 -4.84 -9.73
CA SER A 54 -19.30 -4.80 -11.05
C SER A 54 -17.81 -4.46 -10.93
N ARG A 55 -17.02 -4.83 -11.95
CA ARG A 55 -15.60 -4.47 -12.03
C ARG A 55 -15.35 -2.96 -11.90
N TYR A 56 -16.29 -2.14 -12.38
CA TYR A 56 -16.20 -0.68 -12.32
C TYR A 56 -16.38 -0.17 -10.90
N PHE A 57 -17.33 -0.76 -10.17
CA PHE A 57 -17.56 -0.40 -8.77
C PHE A 57 -16.43 -0.89 -7.87
N LEU A 58 -15.91 -2.10 -8.14
CA LEU A 58 -14.73 -2.65 -7.46
C LEU A 58 -13.49 -1.80 -7.69
N GLY A 59 -13.17 -1.47 -8.94
CA GLY A 59 -12.01 -0.64 -9.29
C GLY A 59 -12.19 0.86 -9.05
N GLY A 60 -13.35 1.28 -8.53
CA GLY A 60 -13.69 2.67 -8.23
C GLY A 60 -13.93 2.85 -6.73
N SER A 61 -15.16 3.19 -6.36
CA SER A 61 -15.49 3.58 -4.99
C SER A 61 -15.16 2.54 -3.92
N LEU A 62 -15.31 1.23 -4.20
CA LEU A 62 -14.96 0.21 -3.21
C LEU A 62 -13.45 0.13 -2.98
N LEU A 63 -12.63 0.35 -4.02
CA LEU A 63 -11.18 0.44 -3.87
C LEU A 63 -10.79 1.70 -3.09
N ASP A 64 -11.41 2.84 -3.39
CA ASP A 64 -11.15 4.11 -2.68
C ASP A 64 -11.50 4.02 -1.18
N GLU A 65 -12.62 3.38 -0.86
CA GLU A 65 -13.06 3.15 0.52
C GLU A 65 -12.13 2.20 1.26
N GLU A 66 -11.73 1.08 0.63
CA GLU A 66 -10.78 0.15 1.24
C GLU A 66 -9.41 0.79 1.41
N PHE A 67 -8.93 1.57 0.42
CA PHE A 67 -7.68 2.31 0.52
C PHE A 67 -7.70 3.24 1.73
N LYS A 68 -8.76 4.05 1.90
CA LYS A 68 -8.92 4.92 3.08
C LYS A 68 -8.89 4.14 4.39
N SER A 69 -9.59 3.00 4.44
CA SER A 69 -9.61 2.13 5.62
C SER A 69 -8.20 1.59 5.95
N CYS A 70 -7.49 1.09 4.94
CA CYS A 70 -6.13 0.58 5.08
C CYS A 70 -5.14 1.67 5.48
N THR A 71 -5.20 2.85 4.85
CA THR A 71 -4.34 4.00 5.20
C THR A 71 -4.56 4.45 6.65
N ALA A 72 -5.82 4.51 7.11
CA ALA A 72 -6.11 4.87 8.50
C ALA A 72 -5.56 3.83 9.49
N ALA A 73 -5.72 2.53 9.20
CA ALA A 73 -5.18 1.45 10.03
C ALA A 73 -3.64 1.47 10.06
N ASN A 74 -3.01 1.67 8.91
CA ASN A 74 -1.56 1.79 8.76
C ASN A 74 -1.03 3.00 9.55
N LYS A 75 -1.70 4.15 9.45
CA LYS A 75 -1.34 5.34 10.22
C LYS A 75 -1.38 5.07 11.73
N LEU A 76 -2.46 4.46 12.22
CA LEU A 76 -2.56 4.11 13.64
C LEU A 76 -1.43 3.16 14.08
N GLN A 77 -1.04 2.22 13.22
CA GLN A 77 0.05 1.30 13.52
C GLN A 77 1.42 2.02 13.59
N VAL A 78 1.68 2.94 12.67
CA VAL A 78 2.91 3.74 12.64
C VAL A 78 2.96 4.73 13.81
N ASP A 79 1.85 5.41 14.10
CA ASP A 79 1.75 6.36 15.20
C ASP A 79 2.00 5.70 16.57
N ASN A 80 1.56 4.46 16.75
CA ASN A 80 1.76 3.68 17.97
C ASN A 80 3.09 2.91 18.03
N ALA A 81 3.86 2.86 16.94
CA ALA A 81 5.13 2.15 16.93
C ALA A 81 6.17 2.89 17.82
N PRO A 82 6.85 2.20 18.75
CA PRO A 82 7.86 2.82 19.61
C PRO A 82 9.17 3.08 18.86
N ALA A 83 9.43 2.30 17.81
CA ALA A 83 10.60 2.40 16.96
C ALA A 83 10.23 1.98 15.53
N LEU A 84 10.90 2.58 14.57
CA LEU A 84 10.71 2.41 13.14
C LEU A 84 12.08 2.21 12.47
N GLY A 85 12.09 1.37 11.46
CA GLY A 85 13.08 1.47 10.38
C GLY A 85 12.40 1.96 9.10
N ILE A 86 13.21 2.50 8.20
CA ILE A 86 12.79 2.88 6.87
C ILE A 86 13.54 1.98 5.89
N MET A 87 12.82 1.39 4.96
CA MET A 87 13.38 0.68 3.83
C MET A 87 12.92 1.38 2.55
N THR A 88 13.84 1.57 1.61
CA THR A 88 13.49 2.04 0.28
C THR A 88 13.93 1.08 -0.81
N ASP A 89 13.09 0.95 -1.82
CA ASP A 89 13.41 0.24 -3.05
C ASP A 89 12.95 1.09 -4.23
N SER A 90 13.68 1.01 -5.34
CA SER A 90 13.37 1.74 -6.56
C SER A 90 13.20 0.78 -7.72
N PHE A 91 12.20 1.04 -8.56
CA PHE A 91 11.97 0.26 -9.77
C PHE A 91 11.41 1.11 -10.90
N THR A 92 11.60 0.63 -12.12
CA THR A 92 11.00 1.24 -13.31
C THR A 92 9.67 0.55 -13.61
N ASN A 93 8.57 1.30 -13.61
CA ASN A 93 7.26 0.75 -13.90
C ASN A 93 7.08 0.46 -15.41
N VAL A 94 5.95 -0.16 -15.77
CA VAL A 94 5.63 -0.52 -17.17
C VAL A 94 5.52 0.68 -18.13
N ARG A 95 5.38 1.90 -17.60
CA ARG A 95 5.37 3.15 -18.36
C ARG A 95 6.76 3.79 -18.47
N GLN A 96 7.81 3.08 -18.07
CA GLN A 96 9.19 3.59 -18.02
C GLN A 96 9.37 4.77 -17.05
N GLU A 97 8.55 4.84 -16.00
CA GLU A 97 8.67 5.85 -14.96
C GLU A 97 9.39 5.26 -13.75
N SER A 98 10.31 6.03 -13.16
CA SER A 98 10.92 5.67 -11.88
C SER A 98 9.89 5.80 -10.76
N VAL A 99 9.83 4.77 -9.93
CA VAL A 99 8.99 4.67 -8.73
C VAL A 99 9.87 4.31 -7.56
N ILE A 100 9.73 5.06 -6.47
CA ILE A 100 10.43 4.79 -5.21
C ILE A 100 9.38 4.39 -4.18
N ASP A 101 9.55 3.20 -3.62
CA ASP A 101 8.74 2.70 -2.52
C ASP A 101 9.44 3.00 -1.19
N ILE A 102 8.69 3.59 -0.26
CA ILE A 102 9.11 3.79 1.12
C ILE A 102 8.27 2.86 2.00
N VAL A 103 8.94 1.91 2.63
CA VAL A 103 8.35 0.94 3.55
C VAL A 103 8.82 1.26 4.97
N LEU A 104 7.88 1.40 5.89
CA LEU A 104 8.18 1.53 7.32
C LEU A 104 8.20 0.14 7.94
N THR A 105 9.32 -0.22 8.55
CA THR A 105 9.45 -1.47 9.29
C THR A 105 8.96 -1.27 10.72
N THR A 106 7.84 -1.92 11.00
CA THR A 106 7.35 -2.22 12.34
C THR A 106 7.34 -3.76 12.50
N PRO A 107 6.85 -4.35 13.61
CA PRO A 107 6.59 -5.80 13.64
C PRO A 107 5.77 -6.32 12.45
N ARG A 108 4.94 -5.46 11.83
CA ARG A 108 4.33 -5.69 10.52
C ARG A 108 4.72 -4.56 9.56
N PRO A 109 5.50 -4.80 8.49
CA PRO A 109 5.89 -3.75 7.57
C PRO A 109 4.69 -3.06 6.92
N VAL A 110 4.80 -1.76 6.67
CA VAL A 110 3.76 -0.94 6.04
C VAL A 110 4.36 -0.23 4.85
N LEU A 111 3.76 -0.41 3.66
CA LEU A 111 4.02 0.48 2.53
C LEU A 111 3.46 1.86 2.88
N TYR A 112 4.36 2.82 3.11
CA TYR A 112 4.00 4.14 3.61
C TYR A 112 3.76 5.13 2.48
N LYS A 113 4.66 5.14 1.49
CA LYS A 113 4.61 6.11 0.39
C LYS A 113 5.20 5.49 -0.87
N GLN A 114 4.61 5.82 -2.01
CA GLN A 114 5.20 5.59 -3.32
C GLN A 114 5.40 6.95 -3.99
N ILE A 115 6.59 7.19 -4.51
CA ILE A 115 6.97 8.45 -5.14
C ILE A 115 7.14 8.18 -6.64
N TYR A 116 6.34 8.86 -7.46
CA TYR A 116 6.39 8.74 -8.93
C TYR A 116 7.22 9.88 -9.52
N ARG A 117 8.29 9.52 -10.25
CA ARG A 117 9.34 10.44 -10.68
C ARG A 117 9.39 10.67 -12.19
N GLY A 118 8.48 10.05 -12.95
CA GLY A 118 8.49 10.10 -14.41
C GLY A 118 9.82 9.58 -14.95
N VAL A 119 10.37 10.26 -15.97
CA VAL A 119 11.63 9.88 -16.63
C VAL A 119 12.88 10.57 -16.06
N THR A 120 12.73 11.40 -15.03
CA THR A 120 13.85 12.17 -14.48
C THR A 120 14.77 11.23 -13.70
N ARG A 121 16.10 11.43 -13.79
CA ARG A 121 17.11 10.61 -13.10
C ARG A 121 17.14 10.85 -11.59
N GLU A 122 17.16 9.78 -10.79
CA GLU A 122 17.28 9.84 -9.33
C GLU A 122 18.68 10.29 -8.90
N THR A 123 18.80 11.53 -8.42
CA THR A 123 20.03 12.02 -7.81
C THR A 123 20.03 11.71 -6.32
N GLY A 124 21.22 11.58 -5.73
CA GLY A 124 21.34 11.29 -4.30
C GLY A 124 20.79 12.41 -3.42
N GLU A 125 20.89 13.67 -3.87
CA GLU A 125 20.34 14.83 -3.17
C GLU A 125 18.81 14.80 -3.11
N TYR A 126 18.18 14.40 -4.21
CA TYR A 126 16.73 14.25 -4.26
C TYR A 126 16.28 13.13 -3.32
N LEU A 127 16.90 11.96 -3.43
CA LEU A 127 16.60 10.82 -2.57
C LEU A 127 16.79 11.16 -1.09
N GLY A 128 17.90 11.82 -0.74
CA GLY A 128 18.15 12.31 0.61
C GLY A 128 17.09 13.28 1.11
N THR A 129 16.58 14.16 0.23
CA THR A 129 15.51 15.11 0.57
C THR A 129 14.18 14.39 0.83
N GLU A 130 13.77 13.46 -0.04
CA GLU A 130 12.55 12.67 0.14
C GLU A 130 12.60 11.82 1.42
N LEU A 131 13.75 11.20 1.70
CA LEU A 131 13.98 10.45 2.92
C LEU A 131 13.90 11.33 4.16
N LYS A 132 14.52 12.52 4.14
CA LYS A 132 14.40 13.49 5.24
C LYS A 132 12.96 13.90 5.51
N MET A 133 12.18 14.16 4.45
CA MET A 133 10.76 14.48 4.58
C MET A 133 10.00 13.32 5.22
N ALA A 134 10.18 12.10 4.71
CA ALA A 134 9.55 10.90 5.26
C ALA A 134 9.90 10.67 6.75
N ILE A 135 11.19 10.80 7.12
CA ILE A 135 11.66 10.71 8.52
C ILE A 135 10.97 11.76 9.40
N THR A 136 10.88 13.00 8.91
CA THR A 136 10.25 14.10 9.65
C THR A 136 8.76 13.87 9.84
N GLU A 137 8.05 13.38 8.82
CA GLU A 137 6.61 13.10 8.87
C GLU A 137 6.26 11.99 9.88
N VAL A 138 7.06 10.94 9.98
CA VAL A 138 6.79 9.79 10.88
C VAL A 138 7.28 10.00 12.31
N GLY A 139 8.12 11.02 12.52
CA GLY A 139 8.76 11.35 13.79
C GLY A 139 10.21 10.86 13.84
N PRO A 140 11.21 11.76 13.77
CA PRO A 140 12.62 11.39 13.65
C PRO A 140 13.15 10.59 14.86
N ASP A 141 12.61 10.84 16.05
CA ASP A 141 13.02 10.16 17.29
C ASP A 141 12.63 8.67 17.32
N LYS A 142 11.69 8.26 16.45
CA LYS A 142 11.28 6.85 16.33
C LYS A 142 12.16 6.10 15.34
N VAL A 143 12.85 6.79 14.43
CA VAL A 143 13.60 6.14 13.34
C VAL A 143 15.02 5.83 13.80
N TRP A 144 15.43 4.58 13.65
CA TRP A 144 16.77 4.12 14.06
C TRP A 144 17.62 3.60 12.91
N ILE A 145 16.97 3.08 11.87
CA ILE A 145 17.66 2.45 10.74
C ILE A 145 17.04 2.89 9.42
N LEU A 146 17.92 3.19 8.46
CA LEU A 146 17.58 3.43 7.06
C LEU A 146 18.24 2.33 6.23
N VAL A 147 17.46 1.59 5.46
CA VAL A 147 17.91 0.54 4.57
C VAL A 147 17.58 0.95 3.14
N THR A 148 18.57 1.04 2.26
CA THR A 148 18.36 1.32 0.83
C THR A 148 19.14 0.31 -0.01
N ASP A 149 18.97 0.31 -1.34
CA ASP A 149 19.91 -0.40 -2.22
C ASP A 149 21.36 0.15 -2.09
N ASN A 150 22.31 -0.56 -2.70
CA ASN A 150 23.74 -0.24 -2.64
C ASN A 150 24.21 0.72 -3.74
N ALA A 151 23.29 1.38 -4.46
CA ALA A 151 23.65 2.26 -5.56
C ALA A 151 24.43 3.50 -5.08
N SER A 152 25.23 4.09 -5.96
CA SER A 152 26.13 5.20 -5.60
C SER A 152 25.38 6.47 -5.18
N ASN A 153 24.21 6.72 -5.74
CA ASN A 153 23.31 7.81 -5.35
C ASN A 153 22.76 7.63 -3.92
N MET A 154 22.54 6.40 -3.46
CA MET A 154 22.10 6.15 -2.08
C MET A 154 23.15 6.55 -1.05
N ARG A 155 24.45 6.42 -1.34
CA ARG A 155 25.50 6.89 -0.41
C ARG A 155 25.42 8.39 -0.13
N VAL A 156 25.14 9.19 -1.15
CA VAL A 156 24.92 10.64 -0.98
C VAL A 156 23.66 10.89 -0.15
N ALA A 157 22.59 10.12 -0.39
CA ALA A 157 21.37 10.20 0.42
C ALA A 157 21.64 9.85 1.90
N TRP A 158 22.48 8.82 2.17
CA TRP A 158 22.88 8.44 3.52
C TRP A 158 23.63 9.56 4.23
N GLU A 159 24.59 10.20 3.56
CA GLU A 159 25.32 11.35 4.11
C GLU A 159 24.37 12.50 4.47
N ILE A 160 23.41 12.80 3.60
CA ILE A 160 22.42 13.85 3.85
C ILE A 160 21.54 13.53 5.05
N VAL A 161 21.06 12.29 5.17
CA VAL A 161 20.21 11.83 6.28
C VAL A 161 20.98 11.79 7.59
N THR A 162 22.14 11.13 7.62
CA THR A 162 22.93 10.93 8.85
C THR A 162 23.54 12.23 9.37
N ARG A 163 23.79 13.22 8.51
CA ARG A 163 24.18 14.57 8.94
C ARG A 163 23.05 15.30 9.68
N GLU A 164 21.80 15.13 9.25
CA GLU A 164 20.63 15.74 9.90
C GLU A 164 20.22 14.97 11.16
N PHE A 165 20.28 13.64 11.10
CA PHE A 165 19.83 12.73 12.14
C PHE A 165 20.96 11.76 12.52
N PRO A 166 21.95 12.20 13.34
CA PRO A 166 23.15 11.41 13.62
C PRO A 166 22.90 10.09 14.35
N HIS A 167 21.73 9.90 14.96
CA HIS A 167 21.33 8.65 15.62
C HIS A 167 20.83 7.57 14.65
N ILE A 168 20.49 7.94 13.40
CA ILE A 168 20.00 7.00 12.39
C ILE A 168 21.19 6.29 11.74
N THR A 169 21.17 4.95 11.76
CA THR A 169 22.15 4.15 11.03
C THR A 169 21.65 3.86 9.62
N ALA A 170 22.38 4.32 8.60
CA ALA A 170 22.09 3.99 7.21
C ALA A 170 22.90 2.76 6.77
N VAL A 171 22.24 1.78 6.16
CA VAL A 171 22.86 0.53 5.70
C VAL A 171 22.35 0.12 4.32
N GLY A 172 23.20 -0.65 3.64
CA GLY A 172 22.89 -1.27 2.37
C GLY A 172 21.99 -2.50 2.50
N CYS A 173 21.14 -2.72 1.52
CA CYS A 173 20.27 -3.89 1.42
C CYS A 173 21.08 -5.14 1.08
N SER A 174 20.93 -6.20 1.89
CA SER A 174 21.67 -7.46 1.69
C SER A 174 21.26 -8.23 0.43
N ALA A 175 20.07 -7.97 -0.13
CA ALA A 175 19.65 -8.57 -1.39
C ALA A 175 20.41 -8.01 -2.61
N HIS A 176 21.05 -6.84 -2.44
CA HIS A 176 21.82 -6.12 -3.46
C HIS A 176 23.34 -6.20 -3.22
N CYS A 177 23.79 -7.22 -2.47
CA CYS A 177 25.21 -7.51 -2.25
C CYS A 177 25.92 -7.95 -3.54
#